data_AF-A0AAV7EXL6-F1
#
_entry.id   AF-A0AAV7EXL6-F1
#
_cell.length_a   1.000
_cell.length_b   1.000
_cell.length_c   1.000
_cell.angle_alpha   90.00
_cell.angle_beta   90.00
_cell.angle_gamma   90.00
#
_symmetry.space_group_name_H-M   'P 1'
#
loop_
_entity.id
_entity.type
_entity.pdbx_description
1 polymer ?
#
loop_
_entity_poly.entity_id
_entity_poly.type
_entity_poly.pdbx_seq_one_letter_code
_entity_poly.pdbx_strand_id
1 'polypeptide(L)'
;MTNRPSVFHVPVIFFYPHNPLITENRADPRLIIKEALSKALVYYYPLAGRIREVGPNGKLTLECTGEGVLYVEADSNIKLEQFGRGFSRPSLWTNFSRMFLGDPSSLWGFIFAVRLNHAMCDAQGLFEFLNATAEVAHGAKLLRLYQCGRETDSSKPVSRRGLWRCRTVALSPAPTESARLLIAKTGRGNSQCPLAAGYYGNAFAFPGVVTPVEELCKNPLGYAVELIKKTKSAINNIGDYLQSLSDFMTLNNRPPFPLTRTTYIVSDNSRIGWTELNFGWGKPVFAGPAEATSLGDVPGAITFYVRSRNMEGEEGILAPMRLPKLCMERFVRELRGILTTTTSTIGCPNARL
;
A
#
# COMPACT_ATOMS: atom_id res chain seq x y z
N MET A 1 -22.51 9.47 -10.38
CA MET A 1 -21.87 8.51 -9.47
C MET A 1 -21.05 9.32 -8.47
N THR A 2 -21.53 9.44 -7.23
CA THR A 2 -20.77 10.13 -6.18
C THR A 2 -19.54 9.30 -5.85
N ASN A 3 -18.35 9.86 -6.08
CA ASN A 3 -17.06 9.22 -5.80
C ASN A 3 -16.93 8.99 -4.29
N ARG A 4 -17.42 7.85 -3.78
CA ARG A 4 -17.24 7.48 -2.37
C ARG A 4 -15.81 6.98 -2.17
N PRO A 5 -15.01 7.62 -1.30
CA PRO A 5 -13.59 7.27 -1.10
C PRO A 5 -13.36 5.84 -0.61
N SER A 6 -14.39 5.10 -0.17
CA SER A 6 -14.25 3.74 0.34
C SER A 6 -14.26 2.65 -0.74
N VAL A 7 -14.75 2.92 -1.95
CA VAL A 7 -14.90 1.90 -3.01
C VAL A 7 -13.86 2.15 -4.10
N PHE A 8 -12.61 1.80 -3.80
CA PHE A 8 -11.53 1.81 -4.78
C PHE A 8 -10.76 0.49 -4.73
N HIS A 9 -10.16 0.13 -5.87
CA HIS A 9 -9.35 -1.07 -5.96
C HIS A 9 -7.87 -0.73 -5.81
N VAL A 10 -7.15 -1.50 -5.00
CA VAL A 10 -5.69 -1.42 -4.89
C VAL A 10 -5.07 -2.63 -5.57
N PRO A 11 -4.28 -2.42 -6.65
CA PRO A 11 -3.45 -3.47 -7.23
C PRO A 11 -2.18 -3.66 -6.40
N VAL A 12 -1.88 -4.91 -6.02
CA VAL A 12 -0.64 -5.34 -5.38
C VAL A 12 0.05 -6.35 -6.30
N ILE A 13 1.36 -6.21 -6.50
CA ILE A 13 2.13 -7.02 -7.44
C ILE A 13 3.31 -7.65 -6.70
N PHE A 14 3.63 -8.87 -7.08
CA PHE A 14 4.75 -9.67 -6.60
C PHE A 14 5.52 -10.19 -7.82
N PHE A 15 6.83 -9.97 -7.85
CA PHE A 15 7.71 -10.48 -8.90
C PHE A 15 8.58 -11.60 -8.34
N TYR A 16 8.41 -12.82 -8.82
CA TYR A 16 9.18 -13.99 -8.44
C TYR A 16 10.22 -14.28 -9.51
N PRO A 17 11.53 -14.24 -9.20
CA PRO A 17 12.55 -14.62 -10.17
C PRO A 17 12.52 -16.13 -10.41
N HIS A 18 12.93 -16.57 -11.59
CA HIS A 18 13.18 -17.98 -11.82
C HIS A 18 14.33 -18.46 -10.94
N ASN A 19 14.16 -19.64 -10.33
CA ASN A 19 15.21 -20.28 -9.56
C ASN A 19 15.27 -21.76 -9.97
N PRO A 20 16.22 -22.15 -10.85
CA PRO A 20 16.35 -23.52 -11.36
C PRO A 20 16.35 -24.58 -10.26
N LEU A 21 17.06 -24.30 -9.15
CA LEU A 21 17.19 -25.21 -8.01
C LEU A 21 15.88 -25.47 -7.26
N ILE A 22 14.89 -24.59 -7.42
CA ILE A 22 13.57 -24.70 -6.79
C ILE A 22 12.52 -25.16 -7.81
N THR A 23 12.69 -24.83 -9.10
CA THR A 23 11.72 -25.08 -10.17
C THR A 23 11.87 -26.45 -10.82
N GLU A 24 13.06 -27.05 -10.80
CA GLU A 24 13.26 -28.42 -11.31
C GLU A 24 12.33 -29.39 -10.56
N ASN A 25 11.40 -30.01 -11.30
CA ASN A 25 10.37 -30.94 -10.81
C ASN A 25 9.22 -30.34 -9.97
N ARG A 26 9.06 -29.01 -9.89
CA ARG A 26 7.84 -28.42 -9.30
C ARG A 26 6.70 -28.36 -10.32
N ALA A 27 5.48 -28.58 -9.82
CA ALA A 27 4.27 -28.35 -10.58
C ALA A 27 4.16 -26.89 -11.05
N ASP A 28 3.29 -26.63 -12.02
CA ASP A 28 3.05 -25.28 -12.53
C ASP A 28 2.54 -24.35 -11.40
N PRO A 29 3.21 -23.21 -11.11
CA PRO A 29 2.77 -22.27 -10.08
C PRO A 29 1.34 -21.76 -10.30
N ARG A 30 0.87 -21.69 -11.56
CA ARG A 30 -0.51 -21.28 -11.88
C ARG A 30 -1.51 -22.24 -11.23
N LEU A 31 -1.30 -23.54 -11.40
CA LEU A 31 -2.20 -24.57 -10.88
C LEU A 31 -2.16 -24.62 -9.35
N ILE A 32 -0.96 -24.60 -8.77
CA ILE A 32 -0.79 -24.69 -7.30
C ILE A 32 -1.38 -23.47 -6.60
N ILE A 33 -1.11 -22.26 -7.10
CA ILE A 33 -1.66 -21.04 -6.48
C ILE A 33 -3.18 -21.01 -6.65
N LYS A 34 -3.73 -21.43 -7.80
CA LYS A 34 -5.18 -21.52 -8.02
C LYS A 34 -5.86 -22.49 -7.05
N GLU A 35 -5.28 -23.68 -6.87
CA GLU A 35 -5.79 -24.67 -5.92
C GLU A 35 -5.70 -24.15 -4.48
N ALA A 36 -4.56 -23.56 -4.10
CA ALA A 36 -4.35 -23.01 -2.78
C ALA A 36 -5.31 -21.85 -2.48
N LEU A 37 -5.56 -20.97 -3.45
CA LEU A 37 -6.55 -19.89 -3.35
C LEU A 37 -7.96 -20.46 -3.12
N SER A 38 -8.35 -21.49 -3.88
CA SER A 38 -9.65 -22.14 -3.71
C SER A 38 -9.85 -22.68 -2.30
N LYS A 39 -8.82 -23.29 -1.72
CA LYS A 39 -8.85 -23.83 -0.34
C LYS A 39 -8.84 -22.72 0.70
N ALA A 40 -7.99 -21.70 0.54
CA ALA A 40 -7.92 -20.56 1.47
C ALA A 40 -9.24 -19.78 1.49
N LEU A 41 -9.90 -19.59 0.34
CA LEU A 41 -11.19 -18.90 0.22
C LEU A 41 -12.33 -19.57 0.99
N VAL A 42 -12.21 -20.83 1.41
CA VAL A 42 -13.19 -21.43 2.34
C VAL A 42 -13.18 -20.72 3.68
N TYR A 43 -11.99 -20.35 4.18
CA TYR A 43 -11.81 -19.64 5.46
C TYR A 43 -11.94 -18.12 5.30
N TYR A 44 -11.59 -17.61 4.12
CA TYR A 44 -11.68 -16.20 3.75
C TYR A 44 -12.84 -15.93 2.78
N TYR A 45 -13.96 -16.66 2.93
CA TYR A 45 -15.10 -16.61 2.00
C TYR A 45 -15.66 -15.21 1.73
N PRO A 46 -15.60 -14.22 2.66
CA PRO A 46 -16.02 -12.85 2.36
C PRO A 46 -15.22 -12.23 1.21
N LEU A 47 -13.95 -12.58 1.03
CA LEU A 47 -13.13 -12.08 -0.07
C LEU A 47 -13.60 -12.57 -1.46
N ALA A 48 -14.40 -13.64 -1.51
CA ALA A 48 -15.09 -14.07 -2.72
C ALA A 48 -16.43 -13.36 -2.96
N GLY A 49 -16.88 -12.52 -2.03
CA GLY A 49 -18.17 -11.85 -2.09
C GLY A 49 -18.26 -10.71 -3.11
N ARG A 50 -19.43 -10.08 -3.18
CA ARG A 50 -19.72 -8.89 -3.99
C ARG A 50 -20.18 -7.77 -3.08
N ILE A 51 -19.54 -6.61 -3.19
CA ILE A 51 -19.99 -5.40 -2.50
C ILE A 51 -21.20 -4.87 -3.25
N ARG A 52 -22.32 -4.69 -2.55
CA ARG A 52 -23.50 -4.01 -3.03
C ARG A 52 -23.80 -2.79 -2.21
N GLU A 53 -24.45 -1.82 -2.84
CA GLU A 53 -25.00 -0.66 -2.17
C GLU A 53 -26.50 -0.89 -1.96
N VAL A 54 -26.95 -0.78 -0.72
CA VAL A 54 -28.34 -1.05 -0.34
C VAL A 54 -28.93 0.17 0.39
N GLY A 55 -30.14 0.55 -0.04
CA GLY A 55 -30.93 1.62 0.55
C GLY A 55 -30.46 3.04 0.19
N PRO A 56 -31.25 4.06 0.56
CA PRO A 56 -31.03 5.45 0.13
C PRO A 56 -29.75 6.08 0.72
N ASN A 57 -29.25 5.54 1.83
CA ASN A 57 -28.04 6.04 2.49
C ASN A 57 -26.75 5.46 1.87
N GLY A 58 -26.89 4.55 0.92
CA GLY A 58 -25.76 3.91 0.25
C GLY A 58 -24.95 3.01 1.17
N LYS A 59 -25.62 2.27 2.05
CA LYS A 59 -24.93 1.34 2.95
C LYS A 59 -24.30 0.24 2.10
N LEU A 60 -23.01 0.00 2.29
CA LEU A 60 -22.34 -1.13 1.64
C LEU A 60 -22.66 -2.42 2.40
N THR A 61 -23.13 -3.42 1.68
CA THR A 61 -23.31 -4.80 2.16
C THR A 61 -22.43 -5.72 1.35
N LEU A 62 -22.01 -6.81 1.97
CA LEU A 62 -21.22 -7.84 1.31
C LEU A 62 -22.07 -9.08 1.10
N GLU A 63 -22.32 -9.44 -0.15
CA GLU A 63 -23.03 -10.65 -0.51
C GLU A 63 -22.04 -11.79 -0.76
N CYS A 64 -22.12 -12.84 0.05
CA CYS A 64 -21.27 -14.01 -0.05
C CYS A 64 -22.04 -15.14 -0.73
N THR A 65 -22.11 -15.12 -2.07
CA THR A 65 -22.94 -16.04 -2.88
C THR A 65 -22.21 -17.32 -3.31
N GLY A 66 -20.92 -17.46 -2.99
CA GLY A 66 -20.12 -18.61 -3.43
C GLY A 66 -19.69 -18.57 -4.90
N GLU A 67 -19.92 -17.47 -5.62
CA GLU A 67 -19.47 -17.26 -7.01
C GLU A 67 -17.94 -17.30 -7.18
N GLY A 68 -17.19 -17.27 -6.09
CA GLY A 68 -15.73 -17.32 -6.12
C GLY A 68 -15.08 -16.02 -6.61
N VAL A 69 -13.80 -16.16 -6.92
CA VAL A 69 -12.97 -15.08 -7.48
C VAL A 69 -12.59 -15.44 -8.92
N LEU A 70 -12.62 -14.46 -9.82
CA LEU A 70 -11.95 -14.58 -11.12
C LEU A 70 -10.44 -14.75 -10.91
N TYR A 71 -9.86 -15.70 -11.63
CA TYR A 71 -8.43 -16.01 -11.70
C TYR A 71 -8.04 -15.95 -13.19
N VAL A 72 -7.03 -15.15 -13.53
CA VAL A 72 -6.64 -14.88 -14.92
C VAL A 72 -5.18 -15.26 -15.12
N GLU A 73 -4.94 -16.09 -16.11
CA GLU A 73 -3.61 -16.55 -16.53
C GLU A 73 -3.21 -15.75 -17.79
N ALA A 74 -1.98 -15.28 -17.85
CA ALA A 74 -1.42 -14.67 -19.06
C ALA A 74 0.08 -14.91 -19.17
N ASP A 75 0.55 -15.01 -20.42
CA ASP A 75 1.95 -15.18 -20.77
C ASP A 75 2.49 -13.89 -21.41
N SER A 76 3.78 -13.66 -21.27
CA SER A 76 4.44 -12.47 -21.82
C SER A 76 5.86 -12.79 -22.24
N ASN A 77 6.24 -12.28 -23.40
CA ASN A 77 7.61 -12.37 -23.94
C ASN A 77 8.52 -11.25 -23.38
N ILE A 78 8.04 -10.43 -22.44
CA ILE A 78 8.81 -9.35 -21.81
C ILE A 78 9.61 -9.93 -20.64
N LYS A 79 10.92 -9.63 -20.60
CA LYS A 79 11.81 -10.08 -19.53
C LYS A 79 11.50 -9.37 -18.22
N LEU A 80 11.60 -10.09 -17.11
CA LEU A 80 11.45 -9.52 -15.77
C LEU A 80 12.38 -8.31 -15.53
N GLU A 81 13.62 -8.41 -16.00
CA GLU A 81 14.65 -7.35 -15.92
C GLU A 81 14.25 -6.06 -16.65
N GLN A 82 13.39 -6.16 -17.68
CA GLN A 82 12.90 -4.99 -18.42
C GLN A 82 11.89 -4.19 -17.59
N PHE A 83 11.29 -4.78 -16.56
CA PHE A 83 10.49 -4.05 -15.57
C PHE A 83 11.35 -3.31 -14.52
N GLY A 84 12.64 -3.69 -14.37
CA GLY A 84 13.55 -3.20 -13.32
C GLY A 84 14.28 -1.88 -13.60
N ARG A 85 14.25 -1.33 -14.83
CA ARG A 85 14.99 -0.09 -15.20
C ARG A 85 14.27 1.22 -14.87
N GLY A 86 13.29 1.17 -13.98
CA GLY A 86 12.41 2.27 -13.64
C GLY A 86 10.98 1.88 -13.99
N PHE A 87 10.08 2.00 -13.02
CA PHE A 87 8.64 1.79 -13.14
C PHE A 87 8.00 2.82 -14.09
N SER A 88 8.42 2.79 -15.36
CA SER A 88 7.79 3.47 -16.47
C SER A 88 6.64 2.57 -16.87
N ARG A 89 5.40 3.03 -16.70
CA ARG A 89 4.18 2.30 -17.06
C ARG A 89 4.27 1.71 -18.49
N PRO A 90 4.22 0.37 -18.68
CA PRO A 90 3.58 -0.15 -19.88
C PRO A 90 2.14 0.34 -19.98
N SER A 91 1.68 0.72 -21.16
CA SER A 91 0.25 1.02 -21.43
C SER A 91 -0.70 -0.14 -21.07
N LEU A 92 -0.16 -1.32 -20.78
CA LEU A 92 -0.89 -2.50 -20.35
C LEU A 92 -1.58 -2.31 -18.98
N TRP A 93 -1.02 -1.54 -18.03
CA TRP A 93 -1.53 -1.46 -16.65
C TRP A 93 -2.93 -0.84 -16.47
N THR A 94 -3.47 -0.12 -17.46
CA THR A 94 -4.73 0.63 -17.34
C THR A 94 -6.00 -0.21 -17.49
N ASN A 95 -5.92 -1.45 -18.02
CA ASN A 95 -7.10 -2.28 -18.30
C ASN A 95 -7.16 -3.62 -17.56
N PHE A 96 -6.28 -3.88 -16.59
CA PHE A 96 -6.29 -5.21 -15.95
C PHE A 96 -7.27 -5.30 -14.79
N SER A 97 -8.35 -6.05 -15.05
CA SER A 97 -9.29 -6.52 -14.06
C SER A 97 -8.76 -7.72 -13.25
N ARG A 98 -7.62 -8.32 -13.62
CA ARG A 98 -6.90 -9.42 -12.94
C ARG A 98 -5.82 -9.95 -13.87
N MET A 99 -4.63 -10.31 -13.37
CA MET A 99 -3.57 -10.87 -14.23
C MET A 99 -2.46 -11.59 -13.44
N PHE A 100 -2.10 -12.79 -13.90
CA PHE A 100 -0.74 -13.35 -13.81
C PHE A 100 0.01 -13.02 -15.10
N LEU A 101 1.29 -12.67 -15.02
CA LEU A 101 2.16 -12.59 -16.20
C LEU A 101 3.31 -13.57 -15.97
N GLY A 102 3.36 -14.68 -16.70
CA GLY A 102 4.52 -15.55 -16.65
C GLY A 102 4.31 -16.88 -17.34
N ASP A 103 5.11 -17.10 -18.37
CA ASP A 103 5.36 -18.40 -18.98
C ASP A 103 6.20 -19.27 -18.02
N PRO A 104 5.71 -20.44 -17.57
CA PRO A 104 6.48 -21.35 -16.72
C PRO A 104 7.72 -21.93 -17.41
N SER A 105 7.79 -21.90 -18.75
CA SER A 105 8.93 -22.37 -19.54
C SER A 105 10.00 -21.30 -19.76
N SER A 106 9.72 -20.05 -19.37
CA SER A 106 10.69 -18.98 -19.43
C SER A 106 11.67 -19.11 -18.26
N LEU A 107 12.97 -19.11 -18.55
CA LEU A 107 14.10 -19.11 -17.60
C LEU A 107 14.11 -17.90 -16.61
N TRP A 108 13.00 -17.17 -16.44
CA TRP A 108 12.95 -15.77 -15.98
C TRP A 108 11.94 -15.45 -14.85
N GLY A 109 10.95 -16.32 -14.56
CA GLY A 109 10.15 -16.27 -13.32
C GLY A 109 8.65 -16.11 -13.56
N PHE A 110 7.90 -15.60 -12.58
CA PHE A 110 6.48 -15.26 -12.75
C PHE A 110 6.05 -14.04 -11.93
N ILE A 111 4.96 -13.40 -12.37
CA ILE A 111 4.31 -12.28 -11.69
C ILE A 111 2.99 -12.75 -11.12
N PHE A 112 2.80 -12.53 -9.81
CA PHE A 112 1.52 -12.67 -9.15
C PHE A 112 0.96 -11.28 -8.84
N ALA A 113 -0.28 -11.00 -9.23
CA ALA A 113 -0.93 -9.73 -8.90
C ALA A 113 -2.34 -9.94 -8.37
N VAL A 114 -2.69 -9.12 -7.38
CA VAL A 114 -4.00 -9.13 -6.73
C VAL A 114 -4.59 -7.74 -6.82
N ARG A 115 -5.85 -7.65 -7.23
CA ARG A 115 -6.64 -6.43 -7.21
C ARG A 115 -7.80 -6.62 -6.25
N LEU A 116 -7.79 -5.86 -5.16
CA LEU A 116 -8.78 -5.97 -4.08
C LEU A 116 -9.49 -4.63 -3.90
N ASN A 117 -10.80 -4.68 -3.67
CA ASN A 117 -11.54 -3.50 -3.23
C ASN A 117 -11.21 -3.19 -1.77
N HIS A 118 -10.68 -2.00 -1.48
CA HIS A 118 -10.18 -1.65 -0.15
C HIS A 118 -11.28 -1.62 0.92
N ALA A 119 -12.56 -1.55 0.55
CA ALA A 119 -13.66 -1.72 1.51
C ALA A 119 -13.69 -3.12 2.16
N MET A 120 -13.10 -4.14 1.52
CA MET A 120 -13.04 -5.51 2.00
C MET A 120 -12.05 -5.68 3.16
N CYS A 121 -10.80 -5.28 2.92
CA CYS A 121 -9.75 -5.33 3.91
C CYS A 121 -8.64 -4.32 3.63
N ASP A 122 -7.87 -4.04 4.66
CA ASP A 122 -6.66 -3.24 4.55
C ASP A 122 -5.44 -4.08 4.16
N ALA A 123 -4.31 -3.42 4.01
CA ALA A 123 -3.06 -4.03 3.56
C ALA A 123 -2.60 -5.21 4.45
N GLN A 124 -2.82 -5.13 5.78
CA GLN A 124 -2.46 -6.21 6.68
C GLN A 124 -3.42 -7.39 6.53
N GLY A 125 -4.73 -7.14 6.47
CA GLY A 125 -5.72 -8.18 6.23
C GLY A 125 -5.55 -8.91 4.89
N LEU A 126 -5.19 -8.17 3.83
CA LEU A 126 -4.85 -8.79 2.55
C LEU A 126 -3.62 -9.69 2.66
N PHE A 127 -2.56 -9.24 3.35
CA PHE A 127 -1.37 -10.06 3.53
C PHE A 127 -1.64 -11.33 4.35
N GLU A 128 -2.46 -11.25 5.40
CA GLU A 128 -2.87 -12.43 6.18
C GLU A 128 -3.54 -13.50 5.29
N PHE A 129 -4.46 -13.08 4.40
CA PHE A 129 -5.09 -13.98 3.42
C PHE A 129 -4.09 -14.58 2.42
N LEU A 130 -3.19 -13.76 1.86
CA LEU A 130 -2.20 -14.24 0.90
C LEU A 130 -1.19 -15.19 1.55
N ASN A 131 -0.78 -14.92 2.79
CA ASN A 131 0.10 -15.79 3.54
C ASN A 131 -0.58 -17.14 3.83
N ALA A 132 -1.84 -17.15 4.24
CA ALA A 132 -2.60 -18.39 4.41
C ALA A 132 -2.70 -19.18 3.08
N THR A 133 -2.87 -18.48 1.96
CA THR A 133 -2.82 -19.10 0.62
C THR A 133 -1.44 -19.73 0.35
N ALA A 134 -0.35 -19.05 0.68
CA ALA A 134 1.00 -19.56 0.51
C ALA A 134 1.28 -20.79 1.39
N GLU A 135 0.79 -20.80 2.64
CA GLU A 135 0.89 -21.97 3.53
C GLU A 135 0.15 -23.19 2.96
N VAL A 136 -1.04 -22.99 2.40
CA VAL A 136 -1.78 -24.07 1.72
C VAL A 136 -1.03 -24.56 0.48
N ALA A 137 -0.40 -23.66 -0.28
CA ALA A 137 0.43 -24.03 -1.43
C ALA A 137 1.64 -24.92 -1.02
N HIS A 138 2.11 -24.82 0.23
CA HIS A 138 3.14 -25.70 0.80
C HIS A 138 2.58 -27.01 1.38
N GLY A 139 1.27 -27.26 1.26
CA GLY A 139 0.63 -28.45 1.80
C GLY A 139 0.34 -28.39 3.30
N ALA A 140 0.43 -27.20 3.92
CA ALA A 140 0.05 -27.04 5.33
C ALA A 140 -1.47 -27.24 5.51
N LYS A 141 -1.86 -27.94 6.58
CA LYS A 141 -3.24 -27.84 7.10
C LYS A 141 -3.35 -26.49 7.82
N LEU A 142 -4.32 -25.68 7.40
CA LEU A 142 -4.47 -24.26 7.78
C LEU A 142 -4.74 -24.12 9.29
N LEU A 143 -3.68 -24.02 10.09
CA LEU A 143 -3.72 -23.83 11.55
C LEU A 143 -2.47 -23.06 11.99
N ARG A 144 -2.42 -21.75 11.74
CA ARG A 144 -1.64 -20.78 12.54
C ARG A 144 -2.05 -19.34 12.25
N LEU A 145 -2.17 -18.56 13.32
CA LEU A 145 -2.35 -17.12 13.29
C LEU A 145 -0.96 -16.48 13.24
N TYR A 146 -0.59 -15.86 12.12
CA TYR A 146 0.67 -15.15 12.01
C TYR A 146 0.59 -13.82 12.78
N GLN A 147 1.47 -13.64 13.77
CA GLN A 147 1.65 -12.35 14.44
C GLN A 147 2.88 -11.65 13.86
N CYS A 148 2.66 -10.52 13.19
CA CYS A 148 3.75 -9.68 12.70
C CYS A 148 4.48 -9.00 13.88
N GLY A 149 5.75 -9.37 14.08
CA GLY A 149 6.63 -8.76 15.08
C GLY A 149 6.90 -7.27 14.82
N ARG A 150 7.02 -6.50 15.91
CA ARG A 150 7.34 -5.06 15.87
C ARG A 150 8.84 -4.87 16.06
N GLU A 151 9.50 -4.26 15.09
CA GLU A 151 10.77 -3.57 15.31
C GLU A 151 10.64 -2.11 14.92
N THR A 152 11.01 -1.22 15.84
CA THR A 152 11.04 0.23 15.64
C THR A 152 12.42 0.65 15.17
N ASP A 153 12.55 1.08 13.92
CA ASP A 153 13.63 1.98 13.55
C ASP A 153 13.12 3.12 12.67
N SER A 154 13.62 4.31 12.97
CA SER A 154 13.25 5.60 12.44
C SER A 154 14.52 6.31 11.97
N SER A 155 15.14 5.84 10.87
CA SER A 155 16.31 6.52 10.33
C SER A 155 16.60 6.17 8.85
N LYS A 156 15.93 6.82 7.87
CA LYS A 156 16.41 6.93 6.47
C LYS A 156 15.94 8.26 5.80
N PRO A 157 16.70 8.80 4.82
CA PRO A 157 16.77 10.24 4.49
C PRO A 157 15.60 10.84 3.68
N VAL A 158 14.67 10.05 3.13
CA VAL A 158 13.44 10.57 2.50
C VAL A 158 12.25 10.28 3.42
N SER A 159 12.04 11.15 4.39
CA SER A 159 10.94 10.99 5.36
C SER A 159 9.60 11.53 4.83
N ARG A 160 8.48 10.99 5.31
CA ARG A 160 7.08 11.42 5.01
C ARG A 160 6.82 12.93 5.00
N ARG A 161 7.66 13.67 5.71
CA ARG A 161 7.65 15.13 5.86
C ARG A 161 8.24 15.83 4.64
N GLY A 162 9.37 15.32 4.13
CA GLY A 162 10.00 15.81 2.89
C GLY A 162 9.11 15.57 1.69
N LEU A 163 8.54 14.37 1.56
CA LEU A 163 7.57 14.07 0.50
C LEU A 163 6.34 14.98 0.55
N TRP A 164 5.80 15.23 1.75
CA TRP A 164 4.65 16.12 1.93
C TRP A 164 4.94 17.56 1.51
N ARG A 165 6.09 18.12 1.93
CA ARG A 165 6.50 19.47 1.53
C ARG A 165 6.76 19.55 0.02
N CYS A 166 7.56 18.65 -0.55
CA CYS A 166 7.84 18.62 -1.99
C CYS A 166 6.57 18.51 -2.82
N ARG A 167 5.65 17.62 -2.41
CA ARG A 167 4.35 17.43 -3.09
C ARG A 167 3.52 18.71 -3.04
N THR A 168 3.43 19.36 -1.87
CA THR A 168 2.66 20.61 -1.72
C THR A 168 3.25 21.73 -2.59
N VAL A 169 4.57 21.93 -2.56
CA VAL A 169 5.25 22.93 -3.42
C VAL A 169 5.01 22.64 -4.90
N ALA A 170 5.15 21.38 -5.31
CA ALA A 170 4.97 20.96 -6.69
C ALA A 170 3.56 21.22 -7.23
N LEU A 171 2.53 21.02 -6.41
CA LEU A 171 1.13 21.28 -6.75
C LEU A 171 0.80 22.77 -6.83
N SER A 172 1.60 23.63 -6.17
CA SER A 172 1.44 25.09 -6.15
C SER A 172 0.00 25.58 -5.82
N PRO A 173 -0.63 25.09 -4.74
CA PRO A 173 -1.92 25.62 -4.27
C PRO A 173 -1.78 27.07 -3.76
N ALA A 174 -2.91 27.77 -3.57
CA ALA A 174 -2.91 29.13 -3.03
C ALA A 174 -2.32 29.15 -1.61
N PRO A 175 -1.58 30.21 -1.22
CA PRO A 175 -0.95 30.30 0.09
C PRO A 175 -1.91 30.12 1.27
N THR A 176 -3.16 30.57 1.11
CA THR A 176 -4.25 30.50 2.10
C THR A 176 -4.92 29.13 2.19
N GLU A 177 -4.71 28.23 1.23
CA GLU A 177 -5.24 26.87 1.31
C GLU A 177 -4.57 26.08 2.43
N SER A 178 -5.27 25.08 2.96
CA SER A 178 -4.68 24.16 3.94
C SER A 178 -3.95 23.01 3.25
N ALA A 179 -2.69 22.77 3.60
CA ALA A 179 -1.98 21.54 3.30
C ALA A 179 -2.34 20.47 4.34
N ARG A 180 -2.62 19.24 3.89
CA ARG A 180 -3.07 18.14 4.77
C ARG A 180 -2.20 16.90 4.58
N LEU A 181 -1.58 16.42 5.65
CA LEU A 181 -0.92 15.12 5.70
C LEU A 181 -1.69 14.18 6.62
N LEU A 182 -2.15 13.06 6.08
CA LEU A 182 -2.81 12.00 6.84
C LEU A 182 -1.88 10.79 6.94
N ILE A 183 -1.76 10.21 8.12
CA ILE A 183 -0.88 9.06 8.36
C ILE A 183 -1.75 7.87 8.72
N ALA A 184 -1.75 6.82 7.90
CA ALA A 184 -2.47 5.59 8.20
C ALA A 184 -1.84 4.92 9.45
N LYS A 185 -2.67 4.59 10.43
CA LYS A 185 -2.23 3.88 11.64
C LYS A 185 -3.20 2.74 11.96
N THR A 186 -2.67 1.52 11.98
CA THR A 186 -3.43 0.31 12.34
C THR A 186 -3.79 0.33 13.83
N GLY A 187 -4.99 -0.13 14.15
CA GLY A 187 -5.44 -0.45 15.50
C GLY A 187 -5.04 -1.86 15.95
N ARG A 188 -4.67 -2.74 15.01
CA ARG A 188 -4.36 -4.14 15.34
C ARG A 188 -3.17 -4.25 16.30
N GLY A 189 -3.29 -5.21 17.23
CA GLY A 189 -2.28 -5.46 18.27
C GLY A 189 -2.23 -4.38 19.36
N ASN A 190 -3.19 -3.46 19.41
CA ASN A 190 -3.38 -2.55 20.52
C ASN A 190 -4.37 -3.18 21.51
N SER A 191 -4.00 -3.27 22.79
CA SER A 191 -4.84 -3.87 23.85
C SER A 191 -6.22 -3.21 24.00
N GLN A 192 -6.34 -1.92 23.68
CA GLN A 192 -7.57 -1.13 23.73
C GLN A 192 -8.34 -1.15 22.40
N CYS A 193 -7.82 -1.83 21.36
CA CYS A 193 -8.55 -2.17 20.16
C CYS A 193 -8.73 -3.69 20.13
N PRO A 194 -9.75 -4.25 20.82
CA PRO A 194 -9.91 -5.68 21.06
C PRO A 194 -10.42 -6.39 19.80
N LEU A 195 -9.64 -6.36 18.73
CA LEU A 195 -9.90 -7.10 17.52
C LEU A 195 -9.47 -8.54 17.72
N ALA A 196 -10.32 -9.48 17.32
CA ALA A 196 -9.99 -10.89 17.35
C ALA A 196 -8.71 -11.15 16.53
N ALA A 197 -7.89 -12.10 17.00
CA ALA A 197 -6.75 -12.56 16.23
C ALA A 197 -7.23 -13.10 14.87
N GLY A 198 -6.59 -12.68 13.78
CA GLY A 198 -7.01 -13.02 12.42
C GLY A 198 -8.17 -12.17 11.88
N TYR A 199 -8.58 -11.09 12.57
CA TYR A 199 -9.47 -10.10 11.96
C TYR A 199 -8.79 -9.47 10.76
N TYR A 200 -9.18 -9.89 9.56
CA TYR A 200 -8.60 -9.43 8.31
C TYR A 200 -9.35 -8.25 7.69
N GLY A 201 -10.36 -7.65 8.34
CA GLY A 201 -11.11 -6.50 7.80
C GLY A 201 -10.32 -5.18 7.76
N ASN A 202 -11.01 -4.04 7.78
CA ASN A 202 -10.35 -2.73 7.90
C ASN A 202 -10.23 -2.34 9.38
N ALA A 203 -9.02 -2.03 9.85
CA ALA A 203 -8.78 -1.64 11.24
C ALA A 203 -7.69 -0.57 11.37
N PHE A 204 -7.93 0.61 10.80
CA PHE A 204 -6.98 1.72 10.82
C PHE A 204 -7.69 3.07 10.88
N ALA A 205 -6.95 4.09 11.28
CA ALA A 205 -7.38 5.48 11.22
C ALA A 205 -6.35 6.37 10.52
N PHE A 206 -6.77 7.60 10.20
CA PHE A 206 -5.95 8.61 9.55
C PHE A 206 -5.72 9.85 10.43
N PRO A 207 -4.91 9.74 11.50
CA PRO A 207 -4.33 10.91 12.16
C PRO A 207 -3.84 11.97 11.18
N GLY A 208 -4.43 13.16 11.27
CA GLY A 208 -4.20 14.25 10.33
C GLY A 208 -3.36 15.38 10.91
N VAL A 209 -2.48 15.92 10.08
CA VAL A 209 -1.77 17.17 10.28
C VAL A 209 -2.29 18.16 9.25
N VAL A 210 -2.68 19.36 9.69
CA VAL A 210 -3.19 20.43 8.83
C VAL A 210 -2.45 21.72 9.15
N THR A 211 -2.01 22.45 8.13
CA THR A 211 -1.34 23.74 8.25
C THR A 211 -1.57 24.57 6.98
N PRO A 212 -1.55 25.91 7.01
CA PRO A 212 -1.54 26.70 5.78
C PRO A 212 -0.40 26.29 4.83
N VAL A 213 -0.68 26.32 3.53
CA VAL A 213 0.31 26.02 2.48
C VAL A 213 1.53 26.92 2.62
N GLU A 214 1.30 28.21 2.85
CA GLU A 214 2.35 29.20 3.01
C GLU A 214 3.34 28.83 4.13
N GLU A 215 2.82 28.46 5.30
CA GLU A 215 3.62 28.04 6.45
C GLU A 215 4.44 26.79 6.14
N LEU A 216 3.83 25.78 5.51
CA LEU A 216 4.55 24.55 5.15
C LEU A 216 5.66 24.79 4.13
N CYS A 217 5.44 25.69 3.17
CA CYS A 217 6.38 25.97 2.09
C CYS A 217 7.53 26.88 2.53
N LYS A 218 7.25 27.93 3.32
CA LYS A 218 8.24 28.92 3.77
C LYS A 218 9.13 28.42 4.89
N ASN A 219 8.60 27.59 5.80
CA ASN A 219 9.39 27.11 6.93
C ASN A 219 10.32 25.93 6.56
N PRO A 220 11.42 25.74 7.31
CA PRO A 220 12.27 24.55 7.18
C PRO A 220 11.52 23.24 7.47
N LEU A 221 12.08 22.11 7.04
CA LEU A 221 11.50 20.78 7.30
C LEU A 221 11.27 20.47 8.79
N GLY A 222 12.04 21.10 9.68
CA GLY A 222 11.85 21.02 11.13
C GLY A 222 10.44 21.45 11.58
N TYR A 223 9.82 22.42 10.92
CA TYR A 223 8.44 22.81 11.20
C TYR A 223 7.46 21.65 10.96
N ALA A 224 7.57 20.97 9.82
CA ALA A 224 6.76 19.79 9.51
C ALA A 224 7.05 18.63 10.48
N VAL A 225 8.28 18.50 10.96
CA VAL A 225 8.65 17.51 12.01
C VAL A 225 7.86 17.75 13.28
N GLU A 226 7.85 19.00 13.77
CA GLU A 226 7.19 19.35 15.02
C GLU A 226 5.68 19.23 14.94
N LEU A 227 5.06 19.61 13.81
CA LEU A 227 3.63 19.37 13.58
C LEU A 227 3.27 17.87 13.66
N ILE A 228 4.05 17.01 13.01
CA ILE A 228 3.83 15.56 13.04
C ILE A 228 4.04 15.00 14.45
N LYS A 229 5.06 15.47 15.18
CA LYS A 229 5.30 15.07 16.58
C LYS A 229 4.12 15.47 17.45
N LYS A 230 3.66 16.72 17.37
CA LYS A 230 2.50 17.23 18.11
C LYS A 230 1.26 16.38 17.87
N THR A 231 0.93 16.07 16.63
CA THR A 231 -0.22 15.19 16.31
C THR A 231 -0.04 13.78 16.85
N LYS A 232 1.17 13.21 16.77
CA LYS A 232 1.45 11.89 17.34
C LYS A 232 1.30 11.88 18.85
N SER A 233 1.79 12.90 19.55
CA SER A 233 1.68 13.03 21.00
C SER A 233 0.25 13.29 21.46
N ALA A 234 -0.57 13.99 20.65
CA ALA A 234 -1.99 14.18 20.94
C ALA A 234 -2.81 12.88 20.88
N ILE A 235 -2.32 11.87 20.15
CA ILE A 235 -2.94 10.55 20.07
C ILE A 235 -2.26 9.65 21.10
N ASN A 236 -2.72 9.78 22.35
CA ASN A 236 -2.26 8.98 23.49
C ASN A 236 -2.41 7.48 23.21
N ASN A 237 -3.57 7.09 22.68
CA ASN A 237 -3.89 5.71 22.32
C ASN A 237 -4.62 5.65 20.97
N ILE A 238 -4.19 4.74 20.08
CA ILE A 238 -4.88 4.54 18.79
C ILE A 238 -6.21 3.78 18.93
N GLY A 239 -6.36 2.94 19.95
CA GLY A 239 -7.64 2.26 20.25
C GLY A 239 -8.74 3.27 20.59
N ASP A 240 -8.48 4.16 21.55
CA ASP A 240 -9.42 5.22 21.94
C ASP A 240 -9.75 6.15 20.75
N TYR A 241 -8.74 6.47 19.92
CA TYR A 241 -8.96 7.27 18.71
C TYR A 241 -9.87 6.55 17.70
N LEU A 242 -9.69 5.24 17.50
CA LEU A 242 -10.54 4.43 16.62
C LEU A 242 -11.97 4.32 17.15
N GLN A 243 -12.12 4.15 18.47
CA GLN A 243 -13.44 4.14 19.11
C GLN A 243 -14.15 5.48 18.93
N SER A 244 -13.47 6.59 19.25
CA SER A 244 -14.00 7.94 19.07
C SER A 244 -14.35 8.23 17.60
N LEU A 245 -13.52 7.77 16.65
CA LEU A 245 -13.81 7.87 15.22
C LEU A 245 -15.06 7.06 14.84
N SER A 246 -15.22 5.85 15.36
CA SER A 246 -16.39 5.01 15.12
C SER A 246 -17.68 5.68 15.63
N ASP A 247 -17.63 6.23 16.84
CA ASP A 247 -18.74 6.97 17.44
C ASP A 247 -19.08 8.22 16.63
N PHE A 248 -18.06 9.01 16.24
CA PHE A 248 -18.22 10.16 15.37
C PHE A 248 -18.88 9.80 14.04
N MET A 249 -18.43 8.72 13.37
CA MET A 249 -19.01 8.27 12.11
C MET A 249 -20.47 7.82 12.28
N THR A 250 -20.83 7.23 13.42
CA THR A 250 -22.21 6.81 13.71
C THR A 250 -23.11 8.00 14.00
N LEU A 251 -22.67 8.92 14.86
CA LEU A 251 -23.43 10.10 15.29
C LEU A 251 -23.65 11.11 14.15
N ASN A 252 -22.73 11.17 13.18
CA ASN A 252 -22.77 12.17 12.11
C ASN A 252 -23.20 11.58 10.75
N ASN A 253 -23.89 10.44 10.74
CA ASN A 253 -24.37 9.78 9.51
C ASN A 253 -23.26 9.51 8.48
N ARG A 254 -22.06 9.17 8.96
CA ARG A 254 -20.87 8.83 8.14
C ARG A 254 -20.52 9.95 7.16
N PRO A 255 -20.08 11.11 7.65
CA PRO A 255 -19.81 12.25 6.79
C PRO A 255 -18.74 11.89 5.73
N PRO A 256 -18.80 12.52 4.54
CA PRO A 256 -17.80 12.30 3.51
C PRO A 256 -16.39 12.56 4.02
N PHE A 257 -15.43 11.75 3.56
CA PHE A 257 -14.03 11.96 3.89
C PHE A 257 -13.55 13.30 3.29
N PRO A 258 -12.98 14.23 4.08
CA PRO A 258 -12.65 15.57 3.62
C PRO A 258 -11.40 15.56 2.74
N LEU A 259 -11.58 15.22 1.46
CA LEU A 259 -10.54 15.25 0.44
C LEU A 259 -10.43 16.63 -0.17
N THR A 260 -9.20 17.10 -0.27
CA THR A 260 -8.83 18.33 -0.96
C THR A 260 -7.67 18.01 -1.90
N ARG A 261 -7.43 18.85 -2.91
CA ARG A 261 -6.31 18.66 -3.85
C ARG A 261 -4.94 18.59 -3.16
N THR A 262 -4.81 19.18 -1.97
CA THR A 262 -3.59 19.20 -1.16
C THR A 262 -3.49 18.01 -0.20
N THR A 263 -4.55 17.20 -0.05
CA THR A 263 -4.55 16.01 0.81
C THR A 263 -3.50 15.02 0.31
N TYR A 264 -2.62 14.63 1.22
CA TYR A 264 -1.60 13.61 1.01
C TYR A 264 -1.69 12.58 2.13
N ILE A 265 -1.80 11.31 1.77
CA ILE A 265 -1.97 10.19 2.68
C ILE A 265 -0.74 9.30 2.58
N VAL A 266 -0.13 8.98 3.71
CA VAL A 266 0.99 8.06 3.79
C VAL A 266 0.56 6.81 4.56
N SER A 267 0.67 5.66 3.92
CA SER A 267 0.51 4.35 4.55
C SER A 267 1.84 3.63 4.62
N ASP A 268 2.30 3.34 5.83
CA ASP A 268 3.56 2.65 6.04
C ASP A 268 3.37 1.14 6.02
N ASN A 269 3.62 0.53 4.86
CA ASN A 269 3.46 -0.89 4.63
C ASN A 269 4.80 -1.64 4.72
N SER A 270 5.88 -0.98 5.16
CA SER A 270 7.25 -1.51 5.12
C SER A 270 7.47 -2.70 6.06
N ARG A 271 6.51 -2.98 6.94
CA ARG A 271 6.58 -4.04 7.95
C ARG A 271 5.55 -5.14 7.75
N ILE A 272 4.74 -5.06 6.70
CA ILE A 272 3.67 -6.06 6.46
C ILE A 272 4.25 -7.42 6.09
N GLY A 273 5.46 -7.47 5.51
CA GLY A 273 6.10 -8.72 5.10
C GLY A 273 5.82 -9.08 3.64
N TRP A 274 5.47 -8.13 2.78
CA TRP A 274 5.19 -8.38 1.36
C TRP A 274 6.25 -9.24 0.66
N THR A 275 7.54 -9.01 0.96
CA THR A 275 8.68 -9.74 0.40
C THR A 275 8.89 -11.14 0.98
N GLU A 276 8.12 -11.51 2.01
CA GLU A 276 8.19 -12.82 2.66
C GLU A 276 7.16 -13.81 2.08
N LEU A 277 6.24 -13.34 1.24
CA LEU A 277 5.20 -14.17 0.64
C LEU A 277 5.81 -15.21 -0.30
N ASN A 278 5.88 -16.47 0.12
CA ASN A 278 6.51 -17.55 -0.64
C ASN A 278 5.51 -18.66 -0.95
N PHE A 279 5.04 -18.76 -2.20
CA PHE A 279 4.16 -19.84 -2.65
C PHE A 279 4.86 -21.19 -2.87
N GLY A 280 6.19 -21.22 -2.73
CA GLY A 280 7.01 -22.41 -2.95
C GLY A 280 8.15 -22.18 -3.95
N TRP A 281 8.09 -21.11 -4.73
CA TRP A 281 9.09 -20.75 -5.75
C TRP A 281 10.13 -19.74 -5.26
N GLY A 282 10.27 -19.61 -3.93
CA GLY A 282 11.13 -18.60 -3.31
C GLY A 282 10.39 -17.30 -3.01
N LYS A 283 11.15 -16.30 -2.56
CA LYS A 283 10.63 -14.99 -2.18
C LYS A 283 10.60 -14.03 -3.39
N PRO A 284 9.63 -13.12 -3.46
CA PRO A 284 9.59 -12.15 -4.54
C PRO A 284 10.72 -11.12 -4.37
N VAL A 285 11.31 -10.71 -5.49
CA VAL A 285 12.34 -9.64 -5.53
C VAL A 285 11.74 -8.24 -5.38
N PHE A 286 10.44 -8.12 -5.68
CA PHE A 286 9.64 -6.93 -5.40
C PHE A 286 8.23 -7.36 -5.00
N ALA A 287 7.66 -6.72 -3.98
CA ALA A 287 6.31 -6.95 -3.56
C ALA A 287 5.68 -5.69 -2.94
N GLY A 288 4.49 -5.30 -3.41
CA GLY A 288 3.77 -4.15 -2.86
C GLY A 288 2.75 -3.55 -3.81
N PRO A 289 2.08 -2.45 -3.41
CA PRO A 289 1.15 -1.73 -4.26
C PRO A 289 1.81 -1.28 -5.58
N ALA A 290 1.10 -1.46 -6.70
CA ALA A 290 1.64 -1.20 -8.04
C ALA A 290 1.92 0.28 -8.33
N GLU A 291 1.13 1.17 -7.74
CA GLU A 291 1.24 2.61 -7.95
C GLU A 291 0.78 3.40 -6.72
N ALA A 292 1.06 4.71 -6.72
CA ALA A 292 0.39 5.63 -5.82
C ALA A 292 -1.10 5.69 -6.17
N THR A 293 -1.95 5.47 -5.17
CA THR A 293 -3.39 5.32 -5.38
C THR A 293 -4.08 6.67 -5.40
N SER A 294 -4.94 6.86 -6.40
CA SER A 294 -5.83 8.03 -6.48
C SER A 294 -7.03 7.81 -5.56
N LEU A 295 -7.48 8.85 -4.88
CA LEU A 295 -8.62 8.78 -3.98
C LEU A 295 -9.61 9.88 -4.37
N GLY A 296 -10.79 9.48 -4.85
CA GLY A 296 -11.70 10.41 -5.54
C GLY A 296 -10.98 11.13 -6.68
N ASP A 297 -11.11 12.45 -6.71
CA ASP A 297 -10.53 13.30 -7.78
C ASP A 297 -9.11 13.80 -7.44
N VAL A 298 -8.43 13.17 -6.48
CA VAL A 298 -7.06 13.52 -6.09
C VAL A 298 -6.08 12.43 -6.59
N PRO A 299 -5.40 12.65 -7.73
CA PRO A 299 -4.43 11.69 -8.26
C PRO A 299 -3.27 11.47 -7.29
N GLY A 300 -2.91 10.21 -7.06
CA GLY A 300 -1.78 9.86 -6.18
C GLY A 300 -1.92 10.40 -4.77
N ALA A 301 -3.15 10.49 -4.25
CA ALA A 301 -3.41 10.94 -2.90
C ALA A 301 -2.75 10.05 -1.85
N ILE A 302 -2.64 8.74 -2.12
CA ILE A 302 -2.08 7.75 -1.19
C ILE A 302 -0.74 7.25 -1.71
N THR A 303 0.30 7.40 -0.90
CA THR A 303 1.60 6.76 -1.10
C THR A 303 1.81 5.66 -0.06
N PHE A 304 2.20 4.49 -0.54
CA PHE A 304 2.54 3.34 0.29
C PHE A 304 4.05 3.23 0.42
N TYR A 305 4.56 3.13 1.64
CA TYR A 305 5.96 2.81 1.86
C TYR A 305 6.12 1.31 1.89
N VAL A 306 6.97 0.78 1.01
CA VAL A 306 7.29 -0.64 0.96
C VAL A 306 8.79 -0.82 0.99
N ARG A 307 9.25 -1.91 1.61
CA ARG A 307 10.66 -2.30 1.49
C ARG A 307 10.90 -2.73 0.06
N SER A 308 12.02 -2.29 -0.49
CA SER A 308 12.47 -2.67 -1.81
C SER A 308 13.98 -2.72 -1.83
N ARG A 309 14.51 -3.69 -2.56
CA ARG A 309 15.93 -3.75 -2.89
C ARG A 309 16.16 -3.05 -4.23
N ASN A 310 17.22 -2.26 -4.35
CA ASN A 310 17.62 -1.68 -5.64
C ASN A 310 18.42 -2.70 -6.47
N MET A 311 18.80 -2.32 -7.71
CA MET A 311 19.56 -3.19 -8.62
C MET A 311 20.98 -3.53 -8.10
N GLU A 312 21.52 -2.70 -7.21
CA GLU A 312 22.83 -2.90 -6.57
C GLU A 312 22.74 -3.78 -5.32
N GLY A 313 21.54 -4.24 -4.98
CA GLY A 313 21.31 -5.11 -3.85
C GLY A 313 21.09 -4.36 -2.52
N GLU A 314 21.02 -3.04 -2.52
CA GLU A 314 20.83 -2.22 -1.33
C GLU A 314 19.35 -2.16 -0.91
N GLU A 315 19.10 -2.34 0.38
CA GLU A 315 17.76 -2.30 0.96
C GLU A 315 17.30 -0.85 1.25
N GLY A 316 16.13 -0.49 0.74
CA GLY A 316 15.55 0.85 0.86
C GLY A 316 14.03 0.85 1.08
N ILE A 317 13.48 2.06 1.17
CA ILE A 317 12.03 2.28 1.16
C ILE A 317 11.66 2.85 -0.20
N LEU A 318 10.79 2.15 -0.92
CA LEU A 318 10.14 2.69 -2.10
C LEU A 318 8.87 3.45 -1.68
N ALA A 319 8.73 4.66 -2.21
CA ALA A 319 7.56 5.52 -2.01
C ALA A 319 7.04 6.00 -3.38
N PRO A 320 6.10 5.28 -4.01
CA PRO A 320 5.53 5.69 -5.29
C PRO A 320 4.88 7.08 -5.19
N MET A 321 5.11 7.92 -6.20
CA MET A 321 4.54 9.26 -6.29
C MET A 321 3.88 9.44 -7.66
N ARG A 322 2.65 9.96 -7.67
CA ARG A 322 1.90 10.26 -8.90
C ARG A 322 1.36 11.68 -8.83
N LEU A 323 1.77 12.50 -9.77
CA LEU A 323 1.37 13.90 -9.91
C LEU A 323 1.14 14.23 -11.40
N PRO A 324 0.40 15.30 -11.73
CA PRO A 324 0.38 15.82 -13.10
C PRO A 324 1.82 16.03 -13.62
N LYS A 325 2.06 15.81 -14.92
CA LYS A 325 3.40 15.78 -15.52
C LYS A 325 4.29 16.96 -15.09
N LEU A 326 3.80 18.19 -15.28
CA LEU A 326 4.53 19.41 -14.90
C LEU A 326 4.76 19.53 -13.38
N CYS A 327 3.85 19.02 -12.56
CA CYS A 327 4.02 18.97 -11.12
C CYS A 327 5.11 17.96 -10.74
N MET A 328 5.20 16.82 -11.45
CA MET A 328 6.23 15.82 -11.18
C MET A 328 7.64 16.36 -11.43
N GLU A 329 7.84 17.16 -12.47
CA GLU A 329 9.12 17.82 -12.76
C GLU A 329 9.54 18.77 -11.62
N ARG A 330 8.59 19.57 -11.12
CA ARG A 330 8.81 20.45 -9.96
C ARG A 330 9.11 19.64 -8.70
N PHE A 331 8.34 18.57 -8.47
CA PHE A 331 8.53 17.68 -7.33
C PHE A 331 9.94 17.08 -7.29
N VAL A 332 10.44 16.59 -8.42
CA VAL A 332 11.79 16.02 -8.52
C VAL A 332 12.85 17.08 -8.22
N ARG A 333 12.68 18.32 -8.70
CA ARG A 333 13.59 19.43 -8.40
C ARG A 333 13.63 19.75 -6.91
N GLU A 334 12.46 19.88 -6.28
CA GLU A 334 12.34 20.14 -4.84
C GLU A 334 12.94 19.01 -4.00
N LEU A 335 12.65 17.75 -4.36
CA LEU A 335 13.18 16.59 -3.65
C LEU A 335 14.70 16.53 -3.72
N ARG A 336 15.30 16.81 -4.89
CA ARG A 336 16.76 16.91 -5.04
C ARG A 336 17.34 18.00 -4.15
N GLY A 337 16.73 19.18 -4.11
CA GLY A 337 17.18 20.28 -3.26
C GLY A 337 17.21 19.90 -1.76
N ILE A 338 16.21 19.16 -1.28
CA ILE A 338 16.19 18.67 0.11
C ILE A 338 17.33 17.67 0.36
N LEU A 339 17.53 16.74 -0.57
CA LEU A 339 18.54 15.69 -0.43
C LEU A 339 19.96 16.25 -0.41
N THR A 340 20.26 17.23 -1.28
CA THR A 340 21.58 17.86 -1.34
C THR A 340 21.88 18.72 -0.10
N THR A 341 20.87 19.35 0.50
CA THR A 341 21.03 20.16 1.73
C THR A 341 21.26 19.30 2.97
N THR A 342 20.78 18.05 2.94
CA THR A 342 20.94 17.09 4.05
C THR A 342 22.34 16.45 4.05
N THR A 343 22.92 16.23 2.86
CA THR A 343 24.30 15.72 2.71
C THR A 343 25.39 16.75 3.04
N SER A 344 25.08 18.05 3.02
CA SER A 344 26.03 19.10 3.44
C SER A 344 26.08 19.34 4.96
N THR A 345 25.06 18.89 5.69
CA THR A 345 24.95 19.07 7.16
C THR A 345 25.40 17.85 7.95
N ILE A 346 25.39 16.67 7.32
CA ILE A 346 25.94 15.42 7.84
C ILE A 346 27.03 15.04 6.83
N GLY A 347 28.30 15.21 7.16
CA GLY A 347 29.43 14.98 6.24
C GLY A 347 29.59 13.54 5.76
N CYS A 348 28.64 13.05 4.95
CA CYS A 348 28.61 11.72 4.37
C CYS A 348 28.47 11.88 2.85
N PRO A 349 29.56 11.66 2.07
CA PRO A 349 29.49 11.72 0.63
C PRO A 349 28.79 10.46 0.12
N ASN A 350 27.81 10.65 -0.77
CA ASN A 350 27.08 9.64 -1.54
C ASN A 350 25.77 9.11 -0.92
N ALA A 351 24.71 9.92 -1.02
CA ALA A 351 23.38 9.39 -1.32
C ALA A 351 23.14 9.61 -2.82
N ARG A 352 23.33 8.57 -3.65
CA ARG A 352 22.90 8.58 -5.06
C ARG A 352 21.56 7.86 -5.16
N LEU A 353 20.69 8.41 -6.01
CA LEU A 353 19.29 8.00 -6.23
C LEU A 353 19.16 6.61 -6.83
#